data_AF-A0A9D4SU69-F1
#
_entry.id   AF-A0A9D4SU69-F1
#
_cell.length_a   1.000
_cell.length_b   1.000
_cell.length_c   1.000
_cell.angle_alpha   90.00
_cell.angle_beta   90.00
_cell.angle_gamma   90.00
#
_symmetry.space_group_name_H-M   'P 1'
#
loop_
_entity.id
_entity.type
_entity.pdbx_description
1 polymer ?
#
loop_
_entity_poly.entity_id
_entity_poly.type
_entity_poly.pdbx_seq_one_letter_code
_entity_poly.pdbx_strand_id
1 'polypeptide(L)'
;MSYGCMNWQPRPVLHTDELDEKQQFLQREVWKSPKDMDLSLAMVYMEDTYGAQRQFINSGSPVHHATEIKREWPLLLHRPFFYKHVAQLLGKVAKDGFKASLRGYAPLLFKHMKTVVKRDVNEWVIETEREVSKGCKNAKDVAFVPLLAAYFGVKEEALFKVFEASSVTPSFP
;
A
#
# COMPACT_ATOMS: atom_id res chain seq x y z
N MET A 1 15.06 -7.89 -16.61
CA MET A 1 14.16 -7.47 -15.49
C MET A 1 14.84 -7.89 -14.21
N SER A 2 15.27 -6.94 -13.36
CA SER A 2 15.73 -7.27 -12.01
C SER A 2 14.49 -7.54 -11.16
N TYR A 3 14.24 -8.81 -10.85
CA TYR A 3 13.23 -9.19 -9.85
C TYR A 3 13.92 -9.13 -8.49
N GLY A 4 13.52 -8.19 -7.64
CA GLY A 4 14.08 -8.08 -6.29
C GLY A 4 13.94 -6.68 -5.67
N CYS A 5 14.24 -6.60 -4.38
CA CYS A 5 14.42 -5.33 -3.67
C CYS A 5 15.87 -4.87 -3.85
N MET A 6 16.09 -3.66 -4.39
CA MET A 6 17.45 -3.11 -4.56
C MET A 6 18.10 -2.76 -3.22
N ASN A 7 17.30 -2.26 -2.26
CA ASN A 7 17.77 -1.83 -0.94
C ASN A 7 17.15 -2.68 0.17
N TRP A 8 17.16 -4.02 0.00
CA TRP A 8 16.53 -4.95 0.94
C TRP A 8 17.08 -4.84 2.38
N GLN A 9 18.41 -4.77 2.49
CA GLN A 9 19.15 -4.76 3.75
C GLN A 9 20.20 -3.64 3.71
N PRO A 10 19.85 -2.43 4.18
CA PRO A 10 20.81 -1.35 4.30
C PRO A 10 21.91 -1.71 5.30
N ARG A 11 23.03 -0.98 5.24
CA ARG A 11 24.12 -1.15 6.22
C ARG A 11 23.58 -0.96 7.64
N PRO A 12 24.12 -1.68 8.63
CA PRO A 12 23.73 -1.51 10.03
C PRO A 12 23.78 -0.03 10.41
N VAL A 13 22.69 0.48 10.96
CA VAL A 13 22.61 1.86 11.43
C VAL A 13 23.04 1.88 12.89
N LEU A 14 24.01 2.73 13.21
CA LEU A 14 24.38 3.00 14.59
C LEU A 14 23.32 3.93 15.19
N HIS A 15 22.88 3.61 16.41
CA HIS A 15 22.04 4.53 17.16
C HIS A 15 22.87 5.74 17.58
N THR A 16 22.37 6.93 17.24
CA THR A 16 22.98 8.22 17.55
C THR A 16 21.90 9.18 18.05
N ASP A 17 22.28 10.19 18.82
CA ASP A 17 21.34 11.20 19.31
C ASP A 17 20.59 11.88 18.14
N GLU A 18 21.27 12.13 17.02
CA GLU A 18 20.66 12.69 15.80
C GLU A 18 19.58 11.77 15.21
N LEU A 19 19.80 10.45 15.21
CA LEU A 19 18.83 9.49 14.73
C LEU A 19 17.56 9.50 15.59
N ASP A 20 17.75 9.53 16.91
CA ASP A 20 16.67 9.54 17.89
C ASP A 20 15.87 10.84 17.81
N GLU A 21 16.53 11.99 17.62
CA GLU A 21 15.88 13.29 17.37
C GLU A 21 15.00 13.26 16.12
N LYS A 22 15.51 12.70 15.01
CA LYS A 22 14.76 12.55 13.75
C LYS A 22 13.57 11.61 13.93
N GLN A 23 13.74 10.48 14.62
CA GLN A 23 12.65 9.56 14.89
C GLN A 23 11.55 10.20 15.75
N GLN A 24 11.93 10.89 16.84
CA GLN A 24 10.99 11.61 17.69
C GLN A 24 10.25 12.72 16.93
N PHE A 25 10.95 13.44 16.04
CA PHE A 25 10.30 14.41 15.16
C PHE A 25 9.20 13.73 14.32
N LEU A 26 9.53 12.64 13.63
CA LEU A 26 8.58 11.90 12.78
C LEU A 26 7.37 11.37 13.57
N GLN A 27 7.59 10.95 14.82
CA GLN A 27 6.54 10.51 15.73
C GLN A 27 5.62 11.65 16.19
N ARG A 28 6.13 12.89 16.29
CA ARG A 28 5.30 14.06 16.60
C ARG A 28 4.50 14.52 15.38
N GLU A 29 5.10 14.47 14.18
CA GLU A 29 4.46 14.94 12.95
C GLU A 29 3.17 14.18 12.62
N VAL A 30 3.05 12.88 12.93
CA VAL A 30 1.83 12.11 12.61
C VAL A 30 0.57 12.66 13.29
N TRP A 31 0.71 13.35 14.41
CA TRP A 31 -0.42 13.90 15.18
C TRP A 31 -0.88 15.28 14.69
N LYS A 32 -0.12 15.89 13.77
CA LYS A 32 -0.48 17.18 13.18
C LYS A 32 -1.55 17.00 12.11
N SER A 33 -2.32 18.06 11.88
CA SER A 33 -3.21 18.09 10.72
C SER A 33 -2.38 18.06 9.43
N PRO A 34 -2.93 17.58 8.30
CA PRO A 34 -2.21 17.59 7.02
C PRO A 34 -1.73 18.97 6.56
N LYS A 35 -2.33 20.05 7.08
CA LYS A 35 -1.93 21.44 6.77
C LYS A 35 -0.77 21.93 7.62
N ASP A 36 -0.59 21.38 8.82
CA ASP A 36 0.42 21.81 9.79
C ASP A 36 1.66 20.92 9.81
N MET A 37 1.57 19.76 9.15
CA MET A 37 2.69 18.83 8.98
C MET A 37 3.76 19.45 8.10
N ASP A 38 5.01 19.45 8.57
CA ASP A 38 6.15 19.82 7.73
C ASP A 38 6.51 18.64 6.83
N LEU A 39 5.75 18.50 5.75
CA LEU A 39 5.89 17.40 4.80
C LEU A 39 7.30 17.36 4.20
N SER A 40 7.91 18.52 3.95
CA SER A 40 9.23 18.62 3.33
C SER A 40 10.30 18.09 4.27
N LEU A 41 10.31 18.55 5.53
CA LEU A 41 11.29 18.08 6.52
C LEU A 41 11.05 16.61 6.89
N ALA A 42 9.78 16.21 7.06
CA ALA A 42 9.44 14.81 7.30
C ALA A 42 9.91 13.90 6.15
N MET A 43 9.86 14.35 4.89
CA MET A 43 10.35 13.58 3.74
C MET A 43 11.87 13.40 3.75
N VAL A 44 12.62 14.40 4.24
CA VAL A 44 14.07 14.32 4.42
C VAL A 44 14.40 13.36 5.55
N TYR A 45 13.76 13.52 6.71
CA TYR A 45 14.02 12.64 7.86
C TYR A 45 13.60 11.19 7.61
N MET A 46 12.52 10.95 6.85
CA MET A 46 12.14 9.60 6.43
C MET A 46 13.20 8.94 5.53
N GLU A 47 13.93 9.73 4.74
CA GLU A 47 15.02 9.23 3.89
C GLU A 47 16.29 8.98 4.68
N ASP A 48 16.68 9.93 5.54
CA ASP A 48 17.84 9.81 6.43
C ASP A 48 17.72 8.60 7.37
N THR A 49 16.50 8.34 7.86
CA THR A 49 16.20 7.24 8.78
C THR A 49 15.83 5.93 8.07
N TYR A 50 15.92 5.87 6.73
CA TYR A 50 15.54 4.68 5.95
C TYR A 50 16.23 3.41 6.43
N GLY A 51 17.52 3.50 6.74
CA GLY A 51 18.31 2.37 7.25
C GLY A 51 17.74 1.80 8.55
N ALA A 52 17.43 2.67 9.51
CA ALA A 52 16.86 2.31 10.81
C ALA A 52 15.45 1.73 10.66
N GLN A 53 14.62 2.32 9.81
CA GLN A 53 13.29 1.78 9.48
C GLN A 53 13.38 0.34 8.95
N ARG A 54 14.26 0.08 7.98
CA ARG A 54 14.44 -1.27 7.40
C ARG A 54 15.05 -2.24 8.40
N GLN A 55 16.01 -1.80 9.21
CA GLN A 55 16.58 -2.62 10.28
C GLN A 55 15.52 -3.01 11.30
N PHE A 56 14.67 -2.07 11.71
CA PHE A 56 13.52 -2.35 12.57
C PHE A 56 12.58 -3.36 11.92
N ILE A 57 12.06 -3.08 10.71
CA ILE A 57 11.13 -3.97 9.98
C ILE A 57 11.69 -5.39 9.80
N ASN A 58 12.99 -5.51 9.52
CA ASN A 58 13.64 -6.80 9.25
C ASN A 58 14.16 -7.49 10.51
N SER A 59 14.23 -6.81 11.67
CA SER A 59 14.64 -7.43 12.94
C SER A 59 13.51 -8.35 13.39
N GLY A 60 13.73 -9.67 13.36
CA GLY A 60 12.62 -10.62 13.23
C GLY A 60 12.74 -11.88 14.07
N SER A 61 12.85 -11.75 15.39
CA SER A 61 12.49 -12.85 16.28
C SER A 61 11.82 -12.31 17.55
N PRO A 62 10.48 -12.17 17.56
CA PRO A 62 9.53 -12.39 16.46
C PRO A 62 9.50 -11.24 15.44
N VAL A 63 8.84 -11.47 14.29
CA VAL A 63 8.57 -10.45 13.27
C VAL A 63 7.63 -9.38 13.84
N HIS A 64 7.98 -8.10 13.66
CA HIS A 64 7.13 -7.00 14.10
C HIS A 64 5.79 -6.97 13.38
N HIS A 65 4.71 -6.83 14.14
CA HIS A 65 3.38 -6.62 13.60
C HIS A 65 3.22 -5.20 13.02
N ALA A 66 2.25 -5.02 12.12
CA ALA A 66 1.96 -3.72 11.52
C ALA A 66 1.61 -2.64 12.57
N THR A 67 1.05 -3.03 13.72
CA THR A 67 0.77 -2.14 14.85
C THR A 67 2.05 -1.63 15.52
N GLU A 68 3.09 -2.46 15.61
CA GLU A 68 4.39 -2.09 16.17
C GLU A 68 5.14 -1.17 15.21
N ILE A 69 5.12 -1.50 13.91
CA ILE A 69 5.65 -0.62 12.86
C ILE A 69 4.95 0.74 12.90
N LYS A 70 3.62 0.76 13.05
CA LYS A 70 2.86 2.01 13.16
C LYS A 70 3.23 2.81 14.41
N ARG A 71 3.56 2.15 15.52
CA ARG A 71 3.97 2.83 16.76
C ARG A 71 5.35 3.45 16.62
N GLU A 72 6.33 2.68 16.14
CA GLU A 72 7.72 3.14 16.06
C GLU A 72 7.98 4.10 14.90
N TRP A 73 7.33 3.85 13.76
CA TRP A 73 7.51 4.57 12.49
C TRP A 73 6.15 4.93 11.86
N PRO A 74 5.35 5.79 12.52
CA PRO A 74 3.95 6.02 12.13
C PRO A 74 3.77 6.53 10.71
N LEU A 75 4.69 7.37 10.23
CA LEU A 75 4.62 7.95 8.90
C LEU A 75 4.90 6.93 7.79
N LEU A 76 5.51 5.77 8.06
CA LEU A 76 5.68 4.71 7.06
C LEU A 76 4.36 4.23 6.45
N LEU A 77 3.28 4.25 7.22
CA LEU A 77 1.95 3.80 6.77
C LEU A 77 1.11 4.95 6.18
N HIS A 78 1.68 6.15 6.09
CA HIS A 78 1.05 7.30 5.47
C HIS A 78 1.44 7.38 3.98
N ARG A 79 0.43 7.49 3.09
CA ARG A 79 0.56 7.26 1.63
C ARG A 79 1.82 7.85 0.97
N PRO A 80 2.10 9.17 1.06
CA PRO A 80 3.23 9.76 0.34
C PRO A 80 4.58 9.18 0.79
N PHE A 81 4.76 8.94 2.09
CA PHE A 81 5.98 8.35 2.64
C PHE A 81 6.08 6.85 2.33
N PHE A 82 4.96 6.11 2.39
CA PHE A 82 4.91 4.72 1.99
C PHE A 82 5.41 4.52 0.56
N TYR A 83 4.89 5.32 -0.38
CA TYR A 83 5.31 5.21 -1.79
C TYR A 83 6.78 5.56 -1.99
N LYS A 84 7.30 6.59 -1.29
CA LYS A 84 8.73 6.93 -1.34
C LYS A 84 9.59 5.79 -0.78
N HIS A 85 9.23 5.25 0.38
CA HIS A 85 9.93 4.14 1.01
C HIS A 85 9.96 2.89 0.13
N VAL A 86 8.81 2.51 -0.47
CA VAL A 86 8.73 1.38 -1.40
C VAL A 86 9.52 1.66 -2.69
N ALA A 87 9.50 2.89 -3.19
CA ALA A 87 10.30 3.26 -4.37
C ALA A 87 11.80 3.11 -4.10
N GLN A 88 12.26 3.49 -2.92
CA GLN A 88 13.64 3.27 -2.49
C GLN A 88 13.97 1.78 -2.31
N LEU A 89 13.04 0.98 -1.80
CA LEU A 89 13.20 -0.47 -1.64
C LEU A 89 13.28 -1.20 -2.99
N LEU A 90 12.37 -0.90 -3.91
CA LEU A 90 12.24 -1.57 -5.21
C LEU A 90 13.09 -0.92 -6.32
N GLY A 91 13.62 0.29 -6.07
CA GLY A 91 14.27 1.15 -7.05
C GLY A 91 13.39 1.52 -8.25
N LYS A 92 12.06 1.51 -8.07
CA LYS A 92 11.06 1.87 -9.09
C LYS A 92 9.79 2.42 -8.46
N VAL A 93 9.07 3.28 -9.17
CA VAL A 93 7.80 3.84 -8.69
C VAL A 93 6.73 2.74 -8.63
N ALA A 94 6.35 2.35 -7.41
CA ALA A 94 5.43 1.23 -7.17
C ALA A 94 4.05 1.43 -7.80
N LYS A 95 3.55 2.67 -7.82
CA LYS A 95 2.24 3.03 -8.37
C LYS A 95 2.12 2.68 -9.85
N ASP A 96 3.15 2.96 -10.63
CA ASP A 96 3.16 2.72 -12.07
C ASP A 96 3.33 1.23 -12.37
N GLY A 97 4.19 0.56 -11.60
CA GLY A 97 4.39 -0.89 -11.69
C GLY A 97 3.12 -1.68 -11.39
N PHE A 98 2.35 -1.28 -10.37
CA PHE A 98 1.11 -1.97 -10.00
C PHE A 98 0.06 -1.89 -11.11
N LYS A 99 -0.24 -0.68 -11.63
CA LYS A 99 -1.26 -0.51 -12.68
C LYS A 99 -0.88 -1.21 -13.98
N ALA A 100 0.40 -1.14 -14.38
CA ALA A 100 0.89 -1.84 -15.56
C ALA A 100 0.80 -3.37 -15.40
N SER A 101 1.19 -3.89 -14.23
CA SER A 101 1.09 -5.32 -13.93
C SER A 101 -0.37 -5.78 -13.88
N LEU A 102 -1.24 -4.99 -13.25
CA LEU A 102 -2.67 -5.28 -13.14
C LEU A 102 -3.31 -5.46 -14.51
N ARG A 103 -3.02 -4.58 -15.48
CA ARG A 103 -3.53 -4.72 -16.86
C ARG A 103 -3.11 -6.02 -17.54
N GLY A 104 -1.93 -6.54 -17.22
CA GLY A 104 -1.44 -7.82 -17.74
C GLY A 104 -2.09 -9.03 -17.06
N TYR A 105 -2.23 -8.98 -15.73
CA TYR A 105 -2.71 -10.12 -14.94
C TYR A 105 -4.23 -10.18 -14.77
N ALA A 106 -4.94 -9.05 -14.75
CA ALA A 106 -6.38 -9.02 -14.55
C ALA A 106 -7.15 -9.83 -15.60
N PRO A 107 -6.83 -9.79 -16.91
CA PRO A 107 -7.49 -10.65 -17.90
C PRO A 107 -7.24 -12.15 -17.68
N LEU A 108 -6.02 -12.53 -17.26
CA LEU A 108 -5.64 -13.92 -17.00
C LEU A 108 -6.35 -14.47 -15.76
N LEU A 109 -6.35 -13.69 -14.68
CA LEU A 109 -7.06 -14.04 -13.46
C LEU A 109 -8.57 -14.07 -13.69
N PHE A 110 -9.13 -13.10 -14.41
CA PHE A 110 -10.53 -13.10 -14.77
C PHE A 110 -10.91 -14.37 -15.55
N LYS A 111 -10.09 -14.77 -16.54
CA LYS A 111 -10.29 -16.03 -17.28
C LYS A 111 -10.32 -17.24 -16.34
N HIS A 112 -9.43 -17.29 -15.35
CA HIS A 112 -9.45 -18.36 -14.35
C HIS A 112 -10.71 -18.31 -13.46
N MET A 113 -11.10 -17.12 -12.98
CA MET A 113 -12.27 -16.97 -12.10
C MET A 113 -13.57 -17.48 -12.74
N LYS A 114 -13.71 -17.40 -14.07
CA LYS A 114 -14.86 -17.99 -14.78
C LYS A 114 -14.97 -19.52 -14.67
N THR A 115 -13.89 -20.20 -14.28
CA THR A 115 -13.88 -21.65 -14.08
C THR A 115 -14.20 -22.05 -12.64
N VAL A 116 -14.27 -21.08 -11.73
CA VAL A 116 -14.44 -21.32 -10.30
C VAL A 116 -15.93 -21.47 -9.96
N VAL A 117 -16.30 -22.61 -9.38
CA VAL A 117 -17.68 -22.91 -8.97
C VAL A 117 -17.91 -22.42 -7.53
N LYS A 118 -17.86 -21.10 -7.34
CA LYS A 118 -18.24 -20.44 -6.08
C LYS A 118 -19.26 -19.35 -6.37
N ARG A 119 -20.34 -19.30 -5.58
CA ARG A 119 -21.43 -18.34 -5.78
C ARG A 119 -20.92 -16.90 -5.82
N ASP A 120 -20.18 -16.50 -4.79
CA ASP A 120 -19.72 -15.11 -4.65
C ASP A 120 -18.71 -14.72 -5.76
N VAL A 121 -17.90 -15.68 -6.24
CA VAL A 121 -17.02 -15.44 -7.40
C VAL A 121 -17.85 -15.28 -8.68
N ASN A 122 -18.87 -16.11 -8.87
CA ASN A 122 -19.73 -16.07 -10.04
C ASN A 122 -20.53 -14.76 -10.13
N GLU A 123 -21.03 -14.26 -8.99
CA GLU A 123 -21.70 -12.94 -8.92
C GLU A 123 -20.78 -11.82 -9.42
N TRP A 124 -19.54 -11.79 -8.92
CA TRP A 124 -18.53 -10.82 -9.38
C TRP A 124 -18.15 -10.99 -10.85
N VAL A 125 -18.08 -12.23 -11.36
CA VAL A 125 -17.83 -12.49 -12.79
C VAL A 125 -18.96 -11.91 -13.65
N ILE A 126 -20.22 -12.19 -13.32
CA ILE A 126 -21.39 -11.70 -14.06
C ILE A 126 -21.42 -10.18 -14.09
N GLU A 127 -21.21 -9.52 -12.94
CA GLU A 127 -21.21 -8.06 -12.88
C GLU A 127 -20.06 -7.46 -13.70
N THR A 128 -18.87 -8.08 -13.66
CA THR A 128 -17.74 -7.63 -14.48
C THR A 128 -18.03 -7.76 -15.97
N GLU A 129 -18.64 -8.86 -16.43
CA GLU A 129 -19.00 -9.06 -17.84
C GLU A 129 -20.07 -8.07 -18.31
N ARG A 130 -21.01 -7.71 -17.43
CA ARG A 130 -22.00 -6.66 -17.67
C ARG A 130 -21.32 -5.30 -17.91
N GLU A 131 -20.39 -4.92 -17.04
CA GLU A 131 -19.67 -3.64 -17.19
C GLU A 131 -18.78 -3.62 -18.43
N VAL A 132 -18.13 -4.74 -18.77
CA VAL A 132 -17.40 -4.88 -20.04
C VAL A 132 -18.33 -4.66 -21.23
N SER A 133 -19.53 -5.23 -21.19
CA SER A 133 -20.54 -5.09 -22.27
C SER A 133 -21.06 -3.66 -22.42
N LYS A 134 -21.06 -2.85 -21.34
CA LYS A 134 -21.33 -1.41 -21.38
C LYS A 134 -20.16 -0.58 -21.94
N GLY A 135 -19.05 -1.20 -22.30
CA GLY A 135 -17.86 -0.53 -22.84
C GLY A 135 -16.86 -0.08 -21.78
N CYS A 136 -17.00 -0.50 -20.52
CA CYS A 136 -16.07 -0.17 -19.45
C CYS A 136 -14.73 -0.91 -19.63
N LYS A 137 -13.74 -0.24 -20.23
CA LYS A 137 -12.44 -0.83 -20.61
C LYS A 137 -11.62 -1.35 -19.42
N ASN A 138 -11.84 -0.81 -18.22
CA ASN A 138 -11.12 -1.16 -16.99
C ASN A 138 -11.96 -2.01 -16.02
N ALA A 139 -13.13 -2.51 -16.43
CA ALA A 139 -14.01 -3.32 -15.56
C ALA A 139 -13.27 -4.51 -14.90
N LYS A 140 -12.43 -5.22 -15.66
CA LYS A 140 -11.62 -6.34 -15.16
C LYS A 140 -10.57 -5.91 -14.13
N ASP A 141 -9.97 -4.73 -14.31
CA ASP A 141 -9.00 -4.18 -13.37
C ASP A 141 -9.68 -3.79 -12.05
N VAL A 142 -10.89 -3.21 -12.14
CA VAL A 142 -11.69 -2.80 -10.97
C VAL A 142 -12.20 -4.02 -10.19
N ALA A 143 -12.65 -5.06 -10.89
CA ALA A 143 -13.14 -6.29 -10.28
C ALA A 143 -12.04 -7.16 -9.65
N PHE A 144 -10.77 -6.83 -9.87
CA PHE A 144 -9.65 -7.67 -9.46
C PHE A 144 -9.61 -7.98 -7.97
N VAL A 145 -9.67 -6.94 -7.12
CA VAL A 145 -9.59 -7.12 -5.66
C VAL A 145 -10.84 -7.83 -5.12
N PRO A 146 -12.08 -7.44 -5.49
CA PRO A 146 -13.27 -8.18 -5.06
C PRO A 146 -13.30 -9.65 -5.51
N LEU A 147 -12.85 -9.96 -6.73
CA LEU A 147 -12.76 -11.35 -7.21
C LEU A 147 -11.79 -12.19 -6.37
N LEU A 148 -10.64 -11.62 -6.01
CA LEU A 148 -9.70 -12.30 -5.11
C LEU A 148 -10.30 -12.48 -3.71
N ALA A 149 -11.01 -11.48 -3.21
CA ALA A 149 -11.72 -11.56 -1.93
C ALA A 149 -12.71 -12.73 -1.91
N ALA A 150 -13.60 -12.77 -2.90
CA ALA A 150 -14.59 -13.83 -3.07
C ALA A 150 -13.93 -15.20 -3.25
N TYR A 151 -12.83 -15.27 -4.00
CA TYR A 151 -12.09 -16.51 -4.23
C TYR A 151 -11.51 -17.08 -2.93
N PHE A 152 -10.89 -16.23 -2.09
CA PHE A 152 -10.28 -16.64 -0.83
C PHE A 152 -11.25 -16.65 0.37
N GLY A 153 -12.52 -16.28 0.17
CA GLY A 153 -13.50 -16.18 1.26
C GLY A 153 -13.17 -15.04 2.25
N VAL A 154 -12.45 -14.02 1.79
CA VAL A 154 -12.15 -12.83 2.58
C VAL A 154 -13.35 -11.90 2.51
N LYS A 155 -13.89 -11.52 3.66
CA LYS A 155 -14.99 -10.57 3.74
C LYS A 155 -14.57 -9.21 3.18
N GLU A 156 -15.43 -8.58 2.39
CA GLU A 156 -15.11 -7.28 1.79
C GLU A 156 -14.84 -6.21 2.85
N GLU A 157 -15.55 -6.25 3.99
CA GLU A 157 -15.30 -5.34 5.12
C GLU A 157 -13.88 -5.46 5.71
N ALA A 158 -13.23 -6.62 5.53
CA ALA A 158 -11.85 -6.82 5.96
C ALA A 158 -10.83 -6.18 5.00
N LEU A 159 -11.19 -6.01 3.73
CA LEU A 159 -10.33 -5.41 2.69
C LEU A 159 -10.56 -3.91 2.55
N PHE A 160 -11.81 -3.50 2.59
CA PHE A 160 -12.24 -2.12 2.47
C PHE A 160 -12.69 -1.61 3.84
N LYS A 161 -11.73 -1.18 4.65
CA LYS A 161 -12.06 -0.27 5.75
C LYS A 161 -12.27 1.11 5.15
N VAL A 162 -13.51 1.59 5.17
CA VAL A 162 -13.81 3.01 4.97
C VAL A 162 -13.08 3.75 6.09
N PHE A 163 -11.93 4.33 5.78
CA PHE A 163 -11.36 5.38 6.62
C PHE A 163 -12.30 6.57 6.46
N GLU A 164 -12.90 7.00 7.57
CA GLU A 164 -13.92 8.04 7.63
C GLU A 164 -13.67 9.21 6.68
N ALA A 165 -14.77 9.73 6.15
CA ALA A 165 -14.84 10.91 5.32
C ALA A 165 -14.03 12.06 5.94
N SER A 166 -12.85 12.35 5.38
CA SER A 166 -12.33 13.70 5.44
C SER A 166 -13.38 14.58 4.77
N SER A 167 -14.04 15.41 5.58
CA SER A 167 -15.07 16.39 5.23
C SER A 167 -14.74 17.14 3.94
N VAL A 168 -15.14 16.57 2.81
CA VAL A 168 -15.29 17.24 1.52
C VAL A 168 -16.58 16.67 0.97
N THR A 169 -17.65 17.43 1.16
CA THR A 169 -18.92 17.22 0.45
C THR A 169 -18.63 17.05 -1.04
N PRO A 170 -19.03 15.93 -1.67
CA PRO A 170 -18.87 15.79 -3.11
C PRO A 170 -19.89 16.71 -3.80
N SER A 171 -19.42 17.87 -4.26
CA SER A 171 -20.11 18.63 -5.30
C SER A 171 -19.75 18.02 -6.66
N PHE A 172 -20.71 17.38 -7.30
CA PHE A 172 -20.63 16.98 -8.71
C PHE A 172 -21.07 18.14 -9.61
N PRO A 173 -20.40 18.31 -10.76
CA PRO A 173 -21.09 18.41 -12.04
C PRO A 173 -21.00 17.10 -12.83
#